data_AF-A0A4Q6AIJ7-F1
#
_entry.id   AF-A0A4Q6AIJ7-F1
#
_cell.length_a   1.000
_cell.length_b   1.000
_cell.length_c   1.000
_cell.angle_alpha   90.00
_cell.angle_beta   90.00
_cell.angle_gamma   90.00
#
_symmetry.space_group_name_H-M   'P 1'
#
loop_
_entity.id
_entity.type
_entity.pdbx_description
1 polymer ?
#
loop_
_entity_poly.entity_id
_entity_poly.type
_entity_poly.pdbx_seq_one_letter_code
_entity_poly.pdbx_strand_id
1 'polypeptide(L)'
;GGLRLIVAHAVNSEALCSMMKVKSSYGCNDMKAVDRQIDAAYALEKFVDAEKGGAGKGWLALVKSPQEARDAIAKGKLAMVLGIEVDSLFDCKVGDCTAKAVEQKLDEYYAKGIRHVIPVHLTDNAFGGAAMYNPYLFNYANKLVNGKFFAAEDCSGSGYTYQEMKGTVPAILGGVIPSYPPLKAFCNSRSLSPLGETLLSAMMAKNMIIDIDHMSARTLNATLTFAEERNYPLASGHTGFIETSTPGQKRSEAQKTDLQLRRILRLGGVVGPILQQGNAETEVVSGGRVANDCDRSSKAFAQAFLYAKSVADEEMGQSAVAYGSDFNGLIEMPAPRFGSEACGKNKVQAKLQGAPIRYPLLSPWSGSLFNEQKTGDRIFDYNLDGFTQIGLLPEFIQDLENVGLSENDLSPIFRSAEAYIQMWEKTFRLSERKDQ
;
A
#
# COMPACT_ATOMS: atom_id res chain seq x y z
N GLY A 1 2.01 16.98 11.74
CA GLY A 1 1.99 15.73 12.52
C GLY A 1 0.60 15.15 12.62
N GLY A 2 0.46 13.97 13.23
CA GLY A 2 -0.80 13.22 13.30
C GLY A 2 -1.10 12.43 12.02
N LEU A 3 -2.38 12.09 11.82
CA LEU A 3 -2.88 11.41 10.62
C LEU A 3 -3.48 12.41 9.61
N ARG A 4 -2.71 13.48 9.31
CA ARG A 4 -3.13 14.60 8.44
C ARG A 4 -2.48 14.61 7.05
N LEU A 5 -1.90 13.49 6.64
CA LEU A 5 -1.40 13.31 5.28
C LEU A 5 -1.93 11.98 4.74
N ILE A 6 -2.39 11.98 3.49
CA ILE A 6 -2.75 10.78 2.74
C ILE A 6 -2.07 10.79 1.38
N VAL A 7 -1.73 9.60 0.89
CA VAL A 7 -1.36 9.40 -0.52
C VAL A 7 -2.57 8.77 -1.20
N ALA A 8 -3.07 9.41 -2.26
CA ALA A 8 -4.18 8.92 -3.06
C ALA A 8 -3.63 8.46 -4.42
N HIS A 9 -3.55 7.14 -4.61
CA HIS A 9 -3.12 6.56 -5.88
C HIS A 9 -4.28 6.57 -6.88
N ALA A 10 -4.01 7.02 -8.10
CA ALA A 10 -4.83 6.70 -9.25
C ALA A 10 -4.51 5.25 -9.67
N VAL A 11 -5.49 4.36 -9.50
CA VAL A 11 -5.31 2.91 -9.64
C VAL A 11 -6.11 2.38 -10.82
N ASN A 12 -5.51 1.47 -11.58
CA ASN A 12 -6.21 0.64 -12.55
C ASN A 12 -5.40 -0.62 -12.86
N SER A 13 -6.08 -1.67 -13.31
CA SER A 13 -5.46 -2.79 -13.98
C SER A 13 -6.18 -3.04 -15.30
N GLU A 14 -5.50 -2.77 -16.41
CA GLU A 14 -6.05 -3.01 -17.74
C GLU A 14 -6.40 -4.49 -17.95
N ALA A 15 -5.60 -5.39 -17.36
CA ALA A 15 -5.81 -6.82 -17.44
C ALA A 15 -7.09 -7.23 -16.70
N LEU A 16 -7.23 -6.84 -15.43
CA LEU A 16 -8.40 -7.18 -14.62
C LEU A 16 -9.67 -6.58 -15.21
N CYS A 17 -9.64 -5.31 -15.62
CA CYS A 17 -10.75 -4.66 -16.30
C CYS A 17 -11.16 -5.42 -17.58
N SER A 18 -10.18 -5.90 -18.37
CA SER A 18 -10.47 -6.63 -19.61
C SER A 18 -11.20 -7.96 -19.38
N MET A 19 -10.99 -8.58 -18.21
CA MET A 19 -11.61 -9.83 -17.78
C MET A 19 -13.02 -9.64 -17.19
N MET A 20 -13.41 -8.43 -16.84
CA MET A 20 -14.75 -8.17 -16.30
C MET A 20 -15.82 -8.38 -17.38
N LYS A 21 -16.92 -9.06 -17.01
CA LYS A 21 -18.08 -9.26 -17.88
C LYS A 21 -18.78 -7.93 -18.22
N VAL A 22 -18.85 -7.04 -17.23
CA VAL A 22 -19.41 -5.69 -17.39
C VAL A 22 -18.24 -4.73 -17.44
N LYS A 23 -18.03 -4.12 -18.60
CA LYS A 23 -16.95 -3.16 -18.81
C LYS A 23 -17.50 -1.76 -18.65
N SER A 24 -16.72 -0.91 -17.98
CA SER A 24 -16.98 0.52 -17.94
C SER A 24 -16.94 1.11 -19.35
N SER A 25 -17.80 2.09 -19.63
CA SER A 25 -17.78 2.87 -20.87
C SER A 25 -16.49 3.67 -21.05
N TYR A 26 -15.71 3.85 -19.97
CA TYR A 26 -14.43 4.56 -19.99
C TYR A 26 -13.26 3.75 -20.56
N GLY A 27 -13.47 2.46 -20.88
CA GLY A 27 -12.44 1.55 -21.35
C GLY A 27 -11.48 1.12 -20.23
N CYS A 28 -10.55 0.21 -20.57
CA CYS A 28 -9.65 -0.43 -19.62
C CYS A 28 -8.20 0.10 -19.62
N ASN A 29 -7.86 1.06 -20.47
CA ASN A 29 -6.49 1.57 -20.52
C ASN A 29 -6.12 2.28 -19.21
N ASP A 30 -4.96 1.90 -18.66
CA ASP A 30 -4.44 2.37 -17.38
C ASP A 30 -4.27 3.89 -17.35
N MET A 31 -3.54 4.46 -18.31
CA MET A 31 -3.20 5.87 -18.26
C MET A 31 -4.41 6.79 -18.48
N LYS A 32 -5.39 6.37 -19.29
CA LYS A 32 -6.70 7.06 -19.38
C LYS A 32 -7.47 7.01 -18.07
N ALA A 33 -7.39 5.92 -17.30
CA ALA A 33 -7.99 5.83 -15.98
C ALA A 33 -7.27 6.70 -14.97
N VAL A 34 -5.93 6.80 -15.06
CA VAL A 34 -5.12 7.72 -14.26
C VAL A 34 -5.54 9.17 -14.49
N ASP A 35 -5.63 9.61 -15.74
CA ASP A 35 -6.04 10.98 -16.07
C ASP A 35 -7.38 11.37 -15.43
N ARG A 36 -8.39 10.51 -15.56
CA ARG A 36 -9.72 10.75 -14.98
C ARG A 36 -9.69 10.84 -13.45
N GLN A 37 -8.86 10.03 -12.80
CA GLN A 37 -8.76 10.02 -11.34
C GLN A 37 -7.99 11.24 -10.82
N ILE A 38 -6.97 11.72 -11.55
CA ILE A 38 -6.32 12.99 -11.26
C ILE A 38 -7.33 14.14 -11.36
N ASP A 39 -8.10 14.20 -12.45
CA ASP A 39 -9.14 15.22 -12.63
C ASP A 39 -10.19 15.16 -11.52
N ALA A 40 -10.61 13.96 -11.12
CA ALA A 40 -11.54 13.75 -10.02
C ALA A 40 -10.99 14.21 -8.67
N ALA A 41 -9.68 14.04 -8.41
CA ALA A 41 -9.06 14.51 -7.17
C ALA A 41 -9.05 16.05 -7.07
N TYR A 42 -8.73 16.75 -8.16
CA TYR A 42 -8.84 18.22 -8.20
C TYR A 42 -10.30 18.69 -8.11
N ALA A 43 -11.23 17.96 -8.73
CA ALA A 43 -12.65 18.25 -8.60
C ALA A 43 -13.15 18.07 -7.15
N LEU A 44 -12.64 17.06 -6.43
CA LEU A 44 -12.96 16.83 -5.02
C LEU A 44 -12.48 17.99 -4.14
N GLU A 45 -11.24 18.46 -4.31
CA GLU A 45 -10.74 19.64 -3.58
C GLU A 45 -11.59 20.88 -3.86
N LYS A 46 -11.89 21.16 -5.13
CA LYS A 46 -12.74 22.29 -5.51
C LYS A 46 -14.14 22.19 -4.89
N PHE A 47 -14.71 20.99 -4.84
CA PHE A 47 -15.99 20.74 -4.20
C PHE A 47 -15.93 21.02 -2.69
N VAL A 48 -14.93 20.46 -2.00
CA VAL A 48 -14.71 20.67 -0.56
C VAL A 48 -14.47 22.15 -0.21
N ASP A 49 -13.76 22.86 -1.08
CA ASP A 49 -13.54 24.31 -0.98
C ASP A 49 -14.84 25.10 -1.15
N ALA A 50 -15.66 24.77 -2.15
CA ALA A 50 -16.94 25.44 -2.41
C ALA A 50 -17.89 25.33 -1.20
N GLU A 51 -17.95 24.17 -0.56
CA GLU A 51 -18.72 23.92 0.67
C GLU A 51 -18.28 24.80 1.86
N LYS A 52 -17.08 25.38 1.82
CA LYS A 52 -16.51 26.23 2.88
C LYS A 52 -16.28 27.68 2.44
N GLY A 53 -16.91 28.11 1.35
CA GLY A 53 -16.89 29.51 0.92
C GLY A 53 -15.85 29.84 -0.14
N GLY A 54 -15.34 28.84 -0.87
CA GLY A 54 -14.54 29.03 -2.08
C GLY A 54 -13.11 28.51 -1.98
N ALA A 55 -12.34 28.76 -3.04
CA ALA A 55 -11.00 28.19 -3.23
C ALA A 55 -10.09 28.36 -2.00
N GLY A 56 -9.44 27.27 -1.60
CA GLY A 56 -8.54 27.18 -0.46
C GLY A 56 -9.21 27.26 0.92
N LYS A 57 -10.55 27.34 1.03
CA LYS A 57 -11.27 27.44 2.32
C LYS A 57 -11.69 26.09 2.91
N GLY A 58 -11.62 25.03 2.12
CA GLY A 58 -11.95 23.67 2.51
C GLY A 58 -10.92 23.01 3.42
N TRP A 59 -11.29 21.85 3.97
CA TRP A 59 -10.44 21.06 4.85
C TRP A 59 -9.41 20.19 4.11
N LEU A 60 -9.53 20.03 2.79
CA LEU A 60 -8.61 19.26 1.94
C LEU A 60 -7.63 20.21 1.24
N ALA A 61 -6.40 19.74 1.00
CA ALA A 61 -5.43 20.39 0.12
C ALA A 61 -4.63 19.34 -0.67
N LEU A 62 -4.64 19.42 -2.00
CA LEU A 62 -3.68 18.68 -2.83
C LEU A 62 -2.32 19.37 -2.73
N VAL A 63 -1.28 18.59 -2.45
CA VAL A 63 0.07 19.12 -2.21
C VAL A 63 1.10 18.46 -3.11
N LYS A 64 2.05 19.26 -3.59
CA LYS A 64 3.05 18.88 -4.60
C LYS A 64 4.48 19.02 -4.10
N SER A 65 4.67 19.43 -2.85
CA SER A 65 5.96 19.53 -2.20
C SER A 65 5.85 19.29 -0.68
N PRO A 66 6.97 18.98 0.00
CA PRO A 66 6.97 18.88 1.46
C PRO A 66 6.54 20.18 2.14
N GLN A 67 6.94 21.34 1.61
CA GLN A 67 6.57 22.64 2.16
C GLN A 67 5.06 22.88 2.06
N GLU A 68 4.44 22.58 0.90
CA GLU A 68 2.98 22.66 0.75
C GLU A 68 2.25 21.74 1.73
N ALA A 69 2.78 20.52 1.95
CA ALA A 69 2.23 19.59 2.93
C ALA A 69 2.30 20.15 4.36
N ARG A 70 3.44 20.73 4.77
CA ARG A 70 3.59 21.40 6.06
C ARG A 70 2.60 22.54 6.22
N ASP A 71 2.51 23.41 5.22
CA ASP A 71 1.64 24.59 5.25
C ASP A 71 0.16 24.20 5.34
N ALA A 72 -0.26 23.18 4.59
CA ALA A 72 -1.62 22.66 4.66
C ALA A 72 -1.94 22.10 6.05
N ILE A 73 -1.08 21.24 6.60
CA ILE A 73 -1.27 20.62 7.91
C ILE A 73 -1.27 21.66 9.03
N ALA A 74 -0.39 22.67 8.96
CA ALA A 74 -0.34 23.77 9.92
C ALA A 74 -1.63 24.61 9.93
N LYS A 75 -2.29 24.72 8.77
CA LYS A 75 -3.61 25.36 8.63
C LYS A 75 -4.79 24.45 9.00
N GLY A 76 -4.53 23.26 9.54
CA GLY A 76 -5.56 22.32 9.98
C GLY A 76 -6.17 21.48 8.86
N LYS A 77 -5.57 21.46 7.67
CA LYS A 77 -6.07 20.69 6.53
C LYS A 77 -5.53 19.25 6.50
N LEU A 78 -6.23 18.39 5.77
CA LEU A 78 -5.70 17.12 5.27
C LEU A 78 -4.86 17.40 4.01
N ALA A 79 -3.58 17.06 4.06
CA ALA A 79 -2.69 17.11 2.90
C ALA A 79 -2.85 15.81 2.08
N MET A 80 -3.17 15.94 0.80
CA MET A 80 -3.30 14.82 -0.14
C MET A 80 -2.19 14.88 -1.18
N VAL A 81 -1.36 13.85 -1.23
CA VAL A 81 -0.34 13.65 -2.26
C VAL A 81 -0.92 12.73 -3.33
N LEU A 82 -0.84 13.11 -4.60
CA LEU A 82 -1.31 12.26 -5.69
C LEU A 82 -0.23 11.27 -6.12
N GLY A 83 -0.63 10.02 -6.32
CA GLY A 83 0.23 8.97 -6.85
C GLY A 83 -0.37 8.16 -8.00
N ILE A 84 0.43 7.26 -8.57
CA ILE A 84 0.01 6.33 -9.63
C ILE A 84 0.40 4.89 -9.24
N GLU A 85 -0.52 3.96 -9.48
CA GLU A 85 -0.35 2.52 -9.29
C GLU A 85 -1.12 1.77 -10.38
N VAL A 86 -0.42 1.36 -11.44
CA VAL A 86 -1.03 0.71 -12.60
C VAL A 86 -0.10 -0.34 -13.20
N ASP A 87 -0.68 -1.30 -13.93
CA ASP A 87 0.06 -2.38 -14.59
C ASP A 87 1.01 -1.85 -15.67
N SER A 88 0.46 -1.07 -16.62
CA SER A 88 1.17 -0.50 -17.76
C SER A 88 1.43 1.00 -17.54
N LEU A 89 2.28 1.34 -16.57
CA LEU A 89 2.68 2.73 -16.32
C LEU A 89 3.26 3.36 -17.60
N PHE A 90 2.70 4.51 -18.00
CA PHE A 90 3.01 5.23 -19.25
C PHE A 90 2.73 4.42 -20.52
N ASP A 91 1.83 3.44 -20.45
CA ASP A 91 1.54 2.46 -21.49
C ASP A 91 2.74 1.56 -21.86
N CYS A 92 3.76 1.49 -20.98
CA CYS A 92 5.01 0.77 -21.23
C CYS A 92 4.96 -0.68 -20.74
N LYS A 93 4.60 -1.62 -21.65
CA LYS A 93 4.63 -3.07 -21.40
C LYS A 93 6.03 -3.66 -21.62
N VAL A 94 6.22 -4.94 -21.32
CA VAL A 94 7.54 -5.60 -21.47
C VAL A 94 8.04 -5.52 -22.92
N GLY A 95 9.16 -4.83 -23.12
CA GLY A 95 9.79 -4.68 -24.45
C GLY A 95 9.36 -3.44 -25.22
N ASP A 96 8.45 -2.64 -24.67
CA ASP A 96 8.01 -1.37 -25.24
C ASP A 96 8.78 -0.17 -24.66
N CYS A 97 8.52 1.01 -25.22
CA CYS A 97 9.02 2.31 -24.80
C CYS A 97 10.53 2.55 -25.00
N THR A 98 10.89 3.84 -24.96
CA THR A 98 12.28 4.32 -24.99
C THR A 98 12.53 5.18 -23.76
N ALA A 99 13.79 5.33 -23.35
CA ALA A 99 14.18 6.22 -22.26
C ALA A 99 13.57 7.61 -22.40
N LYS A 100 13.70 8.22 -23.59
CA LYS A 100 13.14 9.53 -23.90
C LYS A 100 11.61 9.60 -23.72
N ALA A 101 10.89 8.58 -24.17
CA ALA A 101 9.43 8.56 -24.04
C ALA A 101 8.99 8.46 -22.57
N VAL A 102 9.72 7.67 -21.77
CA VAL A 102 9.49 7.53 -20.33
C VAL A 102 9.74 8.85 -19.60
N GLU A 103 10.85 9.53 -19.89
CA GLU A 103 11.15 10.85 -19.31
C GLU A 103 10.08 11.89 -19.65
N GLN A 104 9.65 11.95 -20.92
CA GLN A 104 8.59 12.86 -21.37
C GLN A 104 7.25 12.58 -20.69
N LYS A 105 6.90 11.30 -20.49
CA LYS A 105 5.68 10.94 -19.77
C LYS A 105 5.79 11.26 -18.28
N LEU A 106 6.95 11.04 -17.68
CA LEU A 106 7.19 11.45 -16.29
C LEU A 106 7.04 12.97 -16.11
N ASP A 107 7.57 13.77 -17.04
CA ASP A 107 7.38 15.23 -17.07
C ASP A 107 5.89 15.60 -17.12
N GLU A 108 5.13 14.95 -18.00
CA GLU A 108 3.70 15.18 -18.16
C GLU A 108 2.93 14.94 -16.84
N TYR A 109 3.14 13.78 -16.21
CA TYR A 109 2.43 13.44 -14.96
C TYR A 109 2.94 14.21 -13.75
N TYR A 110 4.23 14.57 -13.72
CA TYR A 110 4.76 15.50 -12.73
C TYR A 110 4.09 16.87 -12.84
N ALA A 111 3.87 17.39 -14.05
CA ALA A 111 3.15 18.65 -14.26
C ALA A 111 1.67 18.56 -13.83
N LYS A 112 1.03 17.39 -13.99
CA LYS A 112 -0.31 17.09 -13.46
C LYS A 112 -0.36 17.00 -11.93
N GLY A 113 0.78 16.99 -11.23
CA GLY A 113 0.87 17.03 -9.77
C GLY A 113 1.21 15.70 -9.11
N ILE A 114 1.51 14.65 -9.88
CA ILE A 114 1.93 13.34 -9.34
C ILE A 114 3.28 13.48 -8.65
N ARG A 115 3.40 12.91 -7.46
CA ARG A 115 4.64 12.94 -6.65
C ARG A 115 5.04 11.59 -6.07
N HIS A 116 4.17 10.59 -6.13
CA HIS A 116 4.38 9.25 -5.59
C HIS A 116 4.04 8.23 -6.68
N VAL A 117 4.91 7.27 -6.98
CA VAL A 117 4.63 6.28 -8.03
C VAL A 117 5.06 4.90 -7.57
N ILE A 118 4.19 3.92 -7.79
CA ILE A 118 4.47 2.49 -7.77
C ILE A 118 4.87 2.08 -9.20
N PRO A 119 6.17 1.86 -9.51
CA PRO A 119 6.63 1.65 -10.88
C PRO A 119 6.20 0.32 -11.52
N VAL A 120 5.92 -0.69 -10.70
CA VAL A 120 5.50 -2.03 -11.11
C VAL A 120 4.32 -2.43 -10.24
N HIS A 121 3.24 -2.92 -10.84
CA HIS A 121 2.01 -3.31 -10.15
C HIS A 121 1.74 -4.82 -10.35
N LEU A 122 0.55 -5.25 -10.78
CA LEU A 122 0.16 -6.67 -10.77
C LEU A 122 0.77 -7.50 -11.91
N THR A 123 1.37 -6.86 -12.91
CA THR A 123 1.99 -7.53 -14.06
C THR A 123 3.41 -7.03 -14.29
N ASP A 124 4.23 -7.83 -14.97
CA ASP A 124 5.49 -7.33 -15.49
C ASP A 124 5.24 -6.15 -16.42
N ASN A 125 6.16 -5.21 -16.45
CA ASN A 125 6.07 -4.10 -17.40
C ASN A 125 7.47 -3.74 -17.91
N ALA A 126 7.60 -2.63 -18.63
CA ALA A 126 8.87 -2.24 -19.20
C ALA A 126 9.95 -1.98 -18.14
N PHE A 127 9.56 -1.69 -16.89
CA PHE A 127 10.47 -1.26 -15.83
C PHE A 127 11.01 -2.41 -14.99
N GLY A 128 10.20 -3.42 -14.68
CA GLY A 128 10.63 -4.54 -13.82
C GLY A 128 9.67 -5.72 -13.80
N GLY A 129 9.93 -6.64 -12.87
CA GLY A 129 9.10 -7.79 -12.58
C GLY A 129 8.13 -7.54 -11.43
N ALA A 130 6.89 -8.02 -11.58
CA ALA A 130 5.87 -7.95 -10.53
C ALA A 130 5.95 -9.12 -9.54
N ALA A 131 5.49 -8.91 -8.32
CA ALA A 131 5.43 -9.90 -7.26
C ALA A 131 4.44 -11.04 -7.60
N MET A 132 4.86 -12.29 -7.38
CA MET A 132 3.98 -13.45 -7.40
C MET A 132 3.38 -13.71 -6.01
N TYR A 133 2.06 -13.53 -5.89
CA TYR A 133 1.34 -13.74 -4.63
C TYR A 133 -0.16 -14.05 -4.79
N ASN A 134 -0.64 -14.20 -6.03
CA ASN A 134 -2.00 -14.63 -6.33
C ASN A 134 -1.92 -15.81 -7.30
N PRO A 135 -2.27 -17.04 -6.87
CA PRO A 135 -1.94 -18.29 -7.57
C PRO A 135 -2.62 -18.49 -8.91
N TYR A 136 -3.45 -17.56 -9.35
CA TYR A 136 -4.24 -17.68 -10.57
C TYR A 136 -4.34 -16.35 -11.33
N LEU A 137 -4.79 -15.30 -10.64
CA LEU A 137 -5.30 -14.11 -11.30
C LEU A 137 -4.18 -13.27 -11.92
N PHE A 138 -3.11 -13.01 -11.16
CA PHE A 138 -2.07 -12.08 -11.60
C PHE A 138 -1.12 -12.69 -12.61
N ASN A 139 -0.86 -13.99 -12.51
CA ASN A 139 -0.09 -14.69 -13.54
C ASN A 139 -0.80 -14.70 -14.89
N TYR A 140 -2.13 -14.86 -14.88
CA TYR A 140 -2.93 -14.74 -16.09
C TYR A 140 -3.08 -13.30 -16.58
N ALA A 141 -3.23 -12.33 -15.67
CA ALA A 141 -3.16 -10.91 -16.01
C ALA A 141 -1.87 -10.59 -16.75
N ASN A 142 -0.72 -11.09 -16.26
CA ASN A 142 0.57 -10.92 -16.91
C ASN A 142 0.57 -11.50 -18.34
N LYS A 143 -0.07 -12.67 -18.54
CA LYS A 143 -0.24 -13.25 -19.87
C LYS A 143 -1.11 -12.40 -20.79
N LEU A 144 -2.20 -11.83 -20.29
CA LEU A 144 -3.06 -10.96 -21.11
C LEU A 144 -2.33 -9.68 -21.55
N VAL A 145 -1.54 -9.09 -20.66
CA VAL A 145 -0.81 -7.83 -20.91
C VAL A 145 0.43 -8.08 -21.77
N ASN A 146 1.24 -9.08 -21.44
CA ASN A 146 2.58 -9.29 -22.00
C ASN A 146 2.69 -10.53 -22.91
N GLY A 147 1.59 -11.24 -23.17
CA GLY A 147 1.55 -12.45 -23.99
C GLY A 147 2.14 -13.70 -23.35
N LYS A 148 2.66 -13.62 -22.12
CA LYS A 148 3.31 -14.73 -21.40
C LYS A 148 3.01 -14.71 -19.90
N PHE A 149 2.98 -15.89 -19.31
CA PHE A 149 2.98 -16.04 -17.85
C PHE A 149 4.29 -15.52 -17.25
N PHE A 150 4.30 -15.26 -15.94
CA PHE A 150 5.53 -14.90 -15.24
C PHE A 150 6.63 -15.93 -15.48
N ALA A 151 7.87 -15.49 -15.59
CA ALA A 151 9.02 -16.37 -15.48
C ALA A 151 9.29 -16.61 -13.99
N ALA A 152 9.36 -17.86 -13.54
CA ALA A 152 9.49 -18.20 -12.13
C ALA A 152 10.86 -18.79 -11.79
N GLU A 153 11.32 -18.57 -10.56
CA GLU A 153 12.51 -19.20 -9.97
C GLU A 153 12.27 -19.61 -8.51
N ASP A 154 13.13 -20.50 -8.00
CA ASP A 154 13.10 -20.87 -6.58
C ASP A 154 13.64 -19.75 -5.71
N CYS A 155 12.85 -19.32 -4.74
CA CYS A 155 13.23 -18.31 -3.76
C CYS A 155 13.09 -18.78 -2.31
N SER A 156 13.02 -20.10 -2.09
CA SER A 156 12.80 -20.67 -0.76
C SER A 156 13.92 -20.33 0.23
N GLY A 157 15.13 -20.09 -0.27
CA GLY A 157 16.28 -19.64 0.53
C GLY A 157 16.11 -18.25 1.18
N SER A 158 15.15 -17.44 0.72
CA SER A 158 14.81 -16.14 1.32
C SER A 158 13.61 -16.21 2.27
N GLY A 159 13.19 -17.42 2.66
CA GLY A 159 12.08 -17.62 3.57
C GLY A 159 10.69 -17.57 2.93
N TYR A 160 10.59 -17.41 1.60
CA TYR A 160 9.33 -17.55 0.88
C TYR A 160 8.88 -19.02 0.82
N THR A 161 7.57 -19.23 0.80
CA THR A 161 6.97 -20.58 0.69
C THR A 161 5.76 -20.64 -0.24
N TYR A 162 5.47 -19.52 -0.91
CA TYR A 162 4.36 -19.38 -1.86
C TYR A 162 4.43 -20.42 -2.98
N GLN A 163 3.27 -20.96 -3.33
CA GLN A 163 3.09 -21.94 -4.39
C GLN A 163 2.15 -21.36 -5.43
N GLU A 164 2.59 -21.30 -6.68
CA GLU A 164 1.73 -20.93 -7.80
C GLU A 164 0.73 -22.07 -8.09
N MET A 165 -0.54 -21.75 -8.36
CA MET A 165 -1.59 -22.71 -8.71
C MET A 165 -1.81 -23.88 -7.73
N LYS A 166 -2.20 -23.58 -6.48
CA LYS A 166 -2.70 -24.59 -5.53
C LYS A 166 -4.20 -24.89 -5.74
N GLY A 167 -4.54 -26.00 -6.38
CA GLY A 167 -5.94 -26.50 -6.51
C GLY A 167 -6.52 -26.39 -7.92
N THR A 168 -7.85 -26.45 -8.05
CA THR A 168 -8.54 -26.43 -9.35
C THR A 168 -8.43 -25.06 -10.02
N VAL A 169 -7.95 -25.03 -11.27
CA VAL A 169 -7.77 -23.83 -12.08
C VAL A 169 -9.13 -23.14 -12.35
N PRO A 170 -9.31 -21.86 -11.97
CA PRO A 170 -10.55 -21.14 -12.22
C PRO A 170 -10.92 -21.11 -13.71
N ALA A 171 -12.21 -21.32 -14.03
CA ALA A 171 -12.72 -21.33 -15.40
C ALA A 171 -12.46 -20.02 -16.18
N ILE A 172 -12.24 -18.91 -15.47
CA ILE A 172 -11.89 -17.60 -16.04
C ILE A 172 -10.59 -17.66 -16.86
N LEU A 173 -9.69 -18.60 -16.56
CA LEU A 173 -8.37 -18.73 -17.17
C LEU A 173 -8.38 -19.37 -18.58
N GLY A 174 -9.57 -19.67 -19.13
CA GLY A 174 -9.70 -20.23 -20.48
C GLY A 174 -8.96 -21.56 -20.68
N GLY A 175 -8.64 -22.27 -19.59
CA GLY A 175 -7.99 -23.59 -19.61
C GLY A 175 -6.49 -23.62 -19.87
N VAL A 176 -5.81 -22.48 -20.07
CA VAL A 176 -4.34 -22.48 -20.28
C VAL A 176 -3.62 -22.32 -18.95
N ILE A 177 -2.83 -23.33 -18.60
CA ILE A 177 -2.08 -23.42 -17.35
C ILE A 177 -0.59 -23.16 -17.69
N PRO A 178 0.12 -22.27 -16.98
CA PRO A 178 1.56 -22.16 -17.06
C PRO A 178 2.21 -23.48 -16.65
N SER A 179 3.26 -23.85 -17.38
CA SER A 179 4.12 -24.96 -17.00
C SER A 179 5.37 -24.39 -16.36
N TYR A 180 5.61 -24.77 -15.10
CA TYR A 180 6.80 -24.42 -14.34
C TYR A 180 7.58 -25.67 -13.95
N PRO A 181 8.92 -25.59 -13.83
CA PRO A 181 9.66 -26.63 -13.12
C PRO A 181 9.15 -26.75 -11.68
N PRO A 182 9.35 -27.90 -11.02
CA PRO A 182 9.02 -28.03 -9.60
C PRO A 182 9.93 -27.11 -8.76
N LEU A 183 9.32 -26.14 -8.09
CA LEU A 183 9.99 -25.18 -7.21
C LEU A 183 9.47 -25.34 -5.77
N LYS A 184 10.32 -25.09 -4.78
CA LYS A 184 9.94 -25.09 -3.35
C LYS A 184 9.25 -23.80 -2.95
N ALA A 185 9.54 -22.69 -3.62
CA ALA A 185 8.79 -21.45 -3.51
C ALA A 185 8.87 -20.68 -4.83
N PHE A 186 7.74 -20.13 -5.28
CA PHE A 186 7.66 -19.40 -6.54
C PHE A 186 7.91 -17.91 -6.32
N CYS A 187 8.89 -17.37 -7.03
CA CYS A 187 9.10 -15.93 -7.19
C CYS A 187 9.31 -15.59 -8.66
N ASN A 188 9.00 -14.36 -9.05
CA ASN A 188 9.25 -13.88 -10.39
C ASN A 188 10.76 -13.63 -10.61
N SER A 189 11.33 -14.26 -11.64
CA SER A 189 12.75 -14.17 -11.97
C SER A 189 13.12 -12.90 -12.75
N ARG A 190 12.14 -12.07 -13.14
CA ARG A 190 12.38 -10.76 -13.75
C ARG A 190 12.86 -9.76 -12.69
N SER A 191 13.96 -9.09 -13.00
CA SER A 191 14.55 -8.03 -12.18
C SER A 191 14.17 -6.65 -12.71
N LEU A 192 14.63 -5.61 -12.00
CA LEU A 192 14.67 -4.24 -12.50
C LEU A 192 15.41 -4.22 -13.85
N SER A 193 14.83 -3.55 -14.84
CA SER A 193 15.40 -3.42 -16.18
C SER A 193 16.22 -2.13 -16.33
N PRO A 194 17.02 -1.99 -17.40
CA PRO A 194 17.69 -0.71 -17.70
C PRO A 194 16.72 0.47 -17.89
N LEU A 195 15.52 0.22 -18.43
CA LEU A 195 14.49 1.27 -18.54
C LEU A 195 13.86 1.58 -17.18
N GLY A 196 13.78 0.59 -16.29
CA GLY A 196 13.44 0.78 -14.88
C GLY A 196 14.44 1.68 -14.18
N GLU A 197 15.74 1.43 -14.30
CA GLU A 197 16.80 2.30 -13.77
C GLU A 197 16.71 3.73 -14.33
N THR A 198 16.35 3.87 -15.61
CA THR A 198 16.08 5.18 -16.23
C THR A 198 14.92 5.89 -15.55
N LEU A 199 13.79 5.20 -15.37
CA LEU A 199 12.63 5.74 -14.66
C LEU A 199 12.98 6.15 -13.23
N LEU A 200 13.65 5.28 -12.47
CA LEU A 200 14.07 5.56 -11.10
C LEU A 200 14.99 6.79 -11.04
N SER A 201 15.96 6.89 -11.95
CA SER A 201 16.84 8.05 -12.06
C SER A 201 16.07 9.34 -12.31
N ALA A 202 15.13 9.31 -13.25
CA ALA A 202 14.30 10.47 -13.60
C ALA A 202 13.36 10.88 -12.45
N MET A 203 12.79 9.90 -11.72
CA MET A 203 11.99 10.16 -10.52
C MET A 203 12.83 10.79 -9.40
N MET A 204 14.04 10.27 -9.16
CA MET A 204 14.96 10.83 -8.17
C MET A 204 15.37 12.26 -8.52
N ALA A 205 15.65 12.54 -9.80
CA ALA A 205 15.95 13.90 -10.28
C ALA A 205 14.78 14.88 -10.11
N LYS A 206 13.55 14.36 -9.98
CA LYS A 206 12.32 15.14 -9.75
C LYS A 206 11.88 15.17 -8.29
N ASN A 207 12.67 14.62 -7.36
CA ASN A 207 12.33 14.53 -5.94
C ASN A 207 10.99 13.81 -5.71
N MET A 208 10.70 12.79 -6.53
CA MET A 208 9.48 11.98 -6.43
C MET A 208 9.68 10.82 -5.47
N ILE A 209 8.61 10.41 -4.79
CA ILE A 209 8.61 9.22 -3.96
C ILE A 209 8.48 7.99 -4.85
N ILE A 210 9.43 7.07 -4.69
CA ILE A 210 9.42 5.74 -5.31
C ILE A 210 8.84 4.77 -4.30
N ASP A 211 7.73 4.15 -4.65
CA ASP A 211 7.10 3.11 -3.86
C ASP A 211 7.41 1.74 -4.46
N ILE A 212 7.85 0.84 -3.59
CA ILE A 212 8.41 -0.45 -3.95
C ILE A 212 7.45 -1.62 -3.74
N ASP A 213 6.20 -1.34 -3.38
CA ASP A 213 5.18 -2.37 -3.33
C ASP A 213 4.90 -2.95 -4.71
N HIS A 214 4.38 -4.18 -4.73
CA HIS A 214 4.17 -5.02 -5.92
C HIS A 214 5.42 -5.42 -6.73
N MET A 215 6.62 -4.92 -6.43
CA MET A 215 7.84 -5.40 -7.08
C MET A 215 8.16 -6.85 -6.71
N SER A 216 8.62 -7.66 -7.68
CA SER A 216 9.21 -8.97 -7.42
C SER A 216 10.41 -8.84 -6.48
N ALA A 217 10.79 -9.91 -5.77
CA ALA A 217 11.94 -9.91 -4.88
C ALA A 217 13.23 -9.48 -5.60
N ARG A 218 13.41 -9.88 -6.86
CA ARG A 218 14.55 -9.41 -7.69
C ARG A 218 14.48 -7.93 -8.01
N THR A 219 13.32 -7.45 -8.47
CA THR A 219 13.13 -6.03 -8.82
C THR A 219 13.27 -5.14 -7.59
N LEU A 220 12.68 -5.54 -6.46
CA LEU A 220 12.80 -4.88 -5.18
C LEU A 220 14.26 -4.84 -4.70
N ASN A 221 14.96 -5.97 -4.69
CA ASN A 221 16.33 -6.01 -4.22
C ASN A 221 17.27 -5.16 -5.09
N ALA A 222 17.08 -5.16 -6.40
CA ALA A 222 17.81 -4.29 -7.33
C ALA A 222 17.48 -2.81 -7.11
N THR A 223 16.20 -2.47 -6.90
CA THR A 223 15.76 -1.09 -6.61
C THR A 223 16.32 -0.59 -5.29
N LEU A 224 16.36 -1.42 -4.24
CA LEU A 224 16.98 -1.10 -2.97
C LEU A 224 18.48 -0.82 -3.14
N THR A 225 19.20 -1.67 -3.89
CA THR A 225 20.64 -1.46 -4.16
C THR A 225 20.86 -0.15 -4.92
N PHE A 226 20.04 0.11 -5.94
CA PHE A 226 20.08 1.32 -6.73
C PHE A 226 19.86 2.59 -5.89
N ALA A 227 18.92 2.53 -4.94
CA ALA A 227 18.61 3.61 -4.01
C ALA A 227 19.70 3.79 -2.93
N GLU A 228 20.28 2.70 -2.42
CA GLU A 228 21.38 2.72 -1.45
C GLU A 228 22.61 3.44 -1.98
N GLU A 229 23.02 3.16 -3.23
CA GLU A 229 24.12 3.85 -3.91
C GLU A 229 23.90 5.38 -3.99
N ARG A 230 22.65 5.82 -3.93
CA ARG A 230 22.24 7.23 -4.05
C ARG A 230 21.76 7.81 -2.72
N ASN A 231 21.76 7.02 -1.66
CA ASN A 231 21.16 7.34 -0.35
C ASN A 231 19.72 7.87 -0.45
N TYR A 232 18.95 7.41 -1.44
CA TYR A 232 17.61 7.92 -1.73
C TYR A 232 16.55 7.16 -0.93
N PRO A 233 15.64 7.84 -0.21
CA PRO A 233 14.59 7.14 0.54
C PRO A 233 13.52 6.53 -0.38
N LEU A 234 12.89 5.46 0.09
CA LEU A 234 11.83 4.74 -0.60
C LEU A 234 10.59 4.63 0.30
N ALA A 235 9.42 4.43 -0.31
CA ALA A 235 8.18 4.12 0.40
C ALA A 235 7.76 2.66 0.18
N SER A 236 7.05 2.09 1.14
CA SER A 236 6.27 0.87 0.99
C SER A 236 4.91 1.15 1.63
N GLY A 237 3.94 1.57 0.82
CA GLY A 237 2.67 2.14 1.26
C GLY A 237 1.68 1.14 1.84
N HIS A 238 1.65 -0.11 1.35
CA HIS A 238 0.65 -1.13 1.68
C HIS A 238 1.23 -2.56 1.56
N THR A 239 2.01 -2.94 2.56
CA THR A 239 2.71 -4.25 2.57
C THR A 239 2.34 -5.11 3.77
N GLY A 240 2.82 -6.36 3.78
CA GLY A 240 3.00 -7.11 5.02
C GLY A 240 4.41 -7.66 5.13
N PHE A 241 4.65 -8.56 6.08
CA PHE A 241 5.99 -9.05 6.40
C PHE A 241 6.05 -10.57 6.43
N ILE A 242 7.17 -11.11 5.96
CA ILE A 242 7.44 -12.54 5.96
C ILE A 242 7.43 -13.07 7.40
N GLU A 243 7.97 -12.31 8.34
CA GLU A 243 8.15 -12.66 9.75
C GLU A 243 6.82 -12.74 10.50
N THR A 244 5.80 -12.02 10.05
CA THR A 244 4.43 -12.10 10.58
C THR A 244 3.53 -13.02 9.76
N SER A 245 4.06 -13.70 8.74
CA SER A 245 3.30 -14.56 7.84
C SER A 245 3.57 -16.05 8.08
N THR A 246 2.52 -16.84 8.21
CA THR A 246 2.62 -18.30 8.33
C THR A 246 3.14 -18.94 7.03
N PRO A 247 3.84 -20.09 7.10
CA PRO A 247 4.21 -20.86 5.93
C PRO A 247 3.00 -21.18 5.04
N GLY A 248 3.15 -20.94 3.74
CA GLY A 248 2.10 -21.12 2.74
C GLY A 248 2.01 -19.96 1.77
N GLN A 249 0.77 -19.62 1.39
CA GLN A 249 0.48 -18.63 0.36
C GLN A 249 0.84 -17.20 0.78
N LYS A 250 0.72 -16.85 2.06
CA LYS A 250 1.01 -15.50 2.53
C LYS A 250 2.49 -15.14 2.40
N ARG A 251 3.41 -16.08 2.66
CA ARG A 251 4.88 -15.90 2.49
C ARG A 251 5.28 -15.91 1.01
N SER A 252 4.94 -14.82 0.34
CA SER A 252 5.06 -14.53 -1.09
C SER A 252 5.80 -13.20 -1.29
N GLU A 253 6.08 -12.82 -2.54
CA GLU A 253 6.78 -11.57 -2.88
C GLU A 253 5.98 -10.30 -2.52
N ALA A 254 4.68 -10.42 -2.22
CA ALA A 254 3.90 -9.29 -1.68
C ALA A 254 4.31 -8.89 -0.26
N GLN A 255 5.00 -9.77 0.49
CA GLN A 255 5.48 -9.49 1.83
C GLN A 255 6.96 -9.10 1.78
N LYS A 256 7.37 -8.11 2.58
CA LYS A 256 8.78 -7.77 2.72
C LYS A 256 9.46 -8.74 3.69
N THR A 257 10.70 -9.11 3.39
CA THR A 257 11.57 -9.79 4.36
C THR A 257 12.07 -8.79 5.42
N ASP A 258 12.52 -9.28 6.58
CA ASP A 258 13.19 -8.48 7.61
C ASP A 258 14.33 -7.64 7.02
N LEU A 259 15.16 -8.26 6.17
CA LEU A 259 16.27 -7.58 5.50
C LEU A 259 15.78 -6.44 4.59
N GLN A 260 14.72 -6.66 3.81
CA GLN A 260 14.16 -5.61 2.94
C GLN A 260 13.58 -4.47 3.77
N LEU A 261 12.82 -4.78 4.83
CA LEU A 261 12.27 -3.78 5.76
C LEU A 261 13.39 -2.91 6.36
N ARG A 262 14.45 -3.53 6.86
CA ARG A 262 15.61 -2.79 7.43
C ARG A 262 16.28 -1.90 6.39
N ARG A 263 16.47 -2.37 5.16
CA ARG A 263 17.07 -1.56 4.08
C ARG A 263 16.22 -0.32 3.77
N ILE A 264 14.90 -0.44 3.72
CA ILE A 264 13.98 0.69 3.53
C ILE A 264 14.15 1.71 4.67
N LEU A 265 14.11 1.25 5.92
CA LEU A 265 14.18 2.12 7.10
C LEU A 265 15.54 2.82 7.24
N ARG A 266 16.66 2.13 6.94
CA ARG A 266 18.01 2.73 6.93
C ARG A 266 18.15 3.88 5.92
N LEU A 267 17.43 3.81 4.81
CA LEU A 267 17.36 4.90 3.84
C LEU A 267 16.48 6.06 4.31
N GLY A 268 15.89 6.01 5.50
CA GLY A 268 14.92 6.98 5.99
C GLY A 268 13.58 6.87 5.25
N GLY A 269 13.25 5.68 4.75
CA GLY A 269 11.97 5.39 4.12
C GLY A 269 10.82 5.26 5.11
N VAL A 270 9.60 5.22 4.60
CA VAL A 270 8.36 5.02 5.38
C VAL A 270 7.68 3.74 4.94
N VAL A 271 7.24 2.94 5.90
CA VAL A 271 6.49 1.70 5.68
C VAL A 271 5.09 1.79 6.28
N GLY A 272 4.10 1.31 5.53
CA GLY A 272 2.71 1.16 5.96
C GLY A 272 2.28 -0.30 5.85
N PRO A 273 2.07 -1.01 6.97
CA PRO A 273 1.42 -2.31 6.93
C PRO A 273 0.00 -2.15 6.37
N ILE A 274 -0.38 -3.05 5.46
CA ILE A 274 -1.74 -3.09 4.91
C ILE A 274 -2.73 -3.44 6.02
N LEU A 275 -3.91 -2.83 6.04
CA LEU A 275 -4.85 -2.99 7.15
C LEU A 275 -5.35 -4.44 7.32
N GLN A 276 -5.54 -5.15 6.21
CA GLN A 276 -5.97 -6.54 6.25
C GLN A 276 -4.77 -7.49 6.09
N GLN A 277 -4.42 -8.16 7.19
CA GLN A 277 -3.30 -9.09 7.24
C GLN A 277 -3.70 -10.55 6.99
N GLY A 278 -4.98 -10.90 7.15
CA GLY A 278 -5.52 -12.23 6.91
C GLY A 278 -5.99 -12.95 8.18
N ASN A 279 -6.16 -14.26 8.07
CA ASN A 279 -6.62 -15.13 9.15
C ASN A 279 -5.48 -15.67 10.04
N ALA A 280 -5.81 -16.02 11.28
CA ALA A 280 -4.86 -16.42 12.30
C ALA A 280 -4.23 -17.80 12.09
N GLU A 281 -4.94 -18.72 11.45
CA GLU A 281 -4.49 -20.11 11.32
C GLU A 281 -3.54 -20.32 10.13
N THR A 282 -3.76 -19.60 9.03
CA THR A 282 -3.14 -19.90 7.73
C THR A 282 -2.42 -18.73 7.09
N GLU A 283 -2.56 -17.51 7.63
CA GLU A 283 -1.92 -16.33 7.03
C GLU A 283 -1.01 -15.56 7.99
N VAL A 284 -1.39 -15.38 9.25
CA VAL A 284 -0.66 -14.52 10.20
C VAL A 284 -0.10 -15.35 11.35
N VAL A 285 1.19 -15.20 11.66
CA VAL A 285 1.79 -15.83 12.83
C VAL A 285 1.18 -15.22 14.08
N SER A 286 0.47 -16.02 14.88
CA SER A 286 0.03 -15.60 16.20
C SER A 286 1.22 -15.68 17.16
N GLY A 287 1.82 -14.54 17.47
CA GLY A 287 2.98 -14.47 18.38
C GLY A 287 3.27 -13.04 18.80
N GLY A 288 3.36 -12.80 20.11
CA GLY A 288 3.57 -11.47 20.67
C GLY A 288 2.58 -11.15 21.78
N ARG A 289 2.45 -9.86 22.14
CA ARG A 289 1.56 -9.41 23.24
C ARG A 289 0.09 -9.42 22.85
N VAL A 290 -0.23 -9.23 21.58
CA VAL A 290 -1.61 -9.34 21.07
C VAL A 290 -1.75 -10.72 20.45
N ALA A 291 -2.71 -11.52 20.89
CA ALA A 291 -3.01 -12.78 20.21
C ALA A 291 -3.82 -12.47 18.94
N ASN A 292 -3.53 -13.14 17.83
CA ASN A 292 -4.41 -13.10 16.68
C ASN A 292 -5.50 -14.18 16.85
N ASP A 293 -6.47 -13.94 17.72
CA ASP A 293 -7.58 -14.87 18.01
C ASP A 293 -8.93 -14.36 17.45
N CYS A 294 -8.86 -13.49 16.44
CA CYS A 294 -10.01 -12.97 15.69
C CYS A 294 -9.59 -12.69 14.25
N ASP A 295 -9.91 -13.63 13.36
CA ASP A 295 -9.51 -13.65 11.97
C ASP A 295 -9.88 -12.34 11.29
N ARG A 296 -8.95 -11.85 10.45
CA ARG A 296 -9.18 -10.69 9.59
C ARG A 296 -9.50 -9.38 10.32
N SER A 297 -9.32 -9.29 11.63
CA SER A 297 -9.66 -8.10 12.43
C SER A 297 -8.46 -7.17 12.68
N SER A 298 -8.68 -6.12 13.47
CA SER A 298 -7.62 -5.24 14.02
C SER A 298 -6.48 -6.02 14.71
N LYS A 299 -6.75 -7.21 15.25
CA LYS A 299 -5.73 -8.08 15.88
C LYS A 299 -4.68 -8.59 14.89
N ALA A 300 -5.09 -8.86 13.64
CA ALA A 300 -4.17 -9.28 12.59
C ALA A 300 -3.26 -8.12 12.16
N PHE A 301 -3.82 -6.91 12.01
CA PHE A 301 -3.02 -5.69 11.77
C PHE A 301 -2.04 -5.41 12.92
N ALA A 302 -2.49 -5.54 14.17
CA ALA A 302 -1.66 -5.32 15.36
C ALA A 302 -0.35 -6.12 15.33
N GLN A 303 -0.37 -7.36 14.82
CA GLN A 303 0.86 -8.17 14.68
C GLN A 303 1.87 -7.51 13.72
N ALA A 304 1.42 -7.20 12.50
CA ALA A 304 2.28 -6.61 11.47
C ALA A 304 2.78 -5.22 11.89
N PHE A 305 1.92 -4.42 12.52
CA PHE A 305 2.26 -3.10 13.00
C PHE A 305 3.29 -3.13 14.14
N LEU A 306 3.12 -4.02 15.14
CA LEU A 306 4.09 -4.15 16.23
C LEU A 306 5.45 -4.67 15.74
N TYR A 307 5.47 -5.57 14.75
CA TYR A 307 6.70 -6.01 14.11
C TYR A 307 7.39 -4.88 13.31
N ALA A 308 6.63 -4.14 12.47
CA ALA A 308 7.18 -2.98 11.77
C ALA A 308 7.74 -1.94 12.73
N LYS A 309 7.04 -1.69 13.84
CA LYS A 309 7.50 -0.80 14.91
C LYS A 309 8.80 -1.30 15.55
N SER A 310 8.93 -2.58 15.87
CA SER A 310 10.15 -3.09 16.51
C SER A 310 11.37 -2.92 15.61
N VAL A 311 11.22 -3.20 14.31
CA VAL A 311 12.33 -3.00 13.36
C VAL A 311 12.63 -1.51 13.15
N ALA A 312 11.60 -0.65 13.10
CA ALA A 312 11.79 0.80 13.03
C ALA A 312 12.48 1.37 14.28
N ASP A 313 12.19 0.83 15.47
CA ASP A 313 12.82 1.29 16.72
C ASP A 313 14.32 0.98 16.70
N GLU A 314 14.68 -0.21 16.21
CA GLU A 314 16.07 -0.66 16.05
C GLU A 314 16.85 0.17 15.01
N GLU A 315 16.23 0.47 13.86
CA GLU A 315 16.94 1.10 12.74
C GLU A 315 16.93 2.65 12.81
N MET A 316 15.92 3.27 13.45
CA MET A 316 15.71 4.71 13.41
C MET A 316 15.69 5.40 14.78
N GLY A 317 15.55 4.66 15.89
CA GLY A 317 15.52 5.20 17.26
C GLY A 317 14.26 6.01 17.64
N GLN A 318 13.62 6.69 16.69
CA GLN A 318 12.28 7.28 16.82
C GLN A 318 11.37 6.77 15.72
N SER A 319 10.70 5.64 15.96
CA SER A 319 9.86 4.99 14.96
C SER A 319 8.73 5.88 14.45
N ALA A 320 8.55 5.88 13.13
CA ALA A 320 7.29 6.20 12.50
C ALA A 320 6.90 5.03 11.60
N VAL A 321 5.66 4.57 11.74
CA VAL A 321 5.11 3.47 10.95
C VAL A 321 3.76 3.96 10.48
N ALA A 322 3.56 4.04 9.17
CA ALA A 322 2.29 4.42 8.57
C ALA A 322 1.30 3.24 8.59
N TYR A 323 0.16 3.38 7.91
CA TYR A 323 -0.68 2.25 7.52
C TYR A 323 -1.07 2.42 6.05
N GLY A 324 -1.26 1.31 5.35
CA GLY A 324 -1.76 1.26 3.99
C GLY A 324 -3.19 0.71 3.99
N SER A 325 -4.17 1.52 3.61
CA SER A 325 -5.55 1.02 3.57
C SER A 325 -5.81 0.14 2.36
N ASP A 326 -5.25 0.50 1.20
CA ASP A 326 -5.66 -0.03 -0.10
C ASP A 326 -7.21 0.04 -0.27
N PHE A 327 -7.80 1.14 0.25
CA PHE A 327 -9.24 1.39 0.12
C PHE A 327 -9.64 1.48 -1.35
N ASN A 328 -10.74 0.81 -1.71
CA ASN A 328 -11.21 0.63 -3.08
C ASN A 328 -10.28 -0.20 -3.98
N GLY A 329 -9.24 -0.82 -3.40
CA GLY A 329 -8.46 -1.88 -4.03
C GLY A 329 -9.19 -3.22 -4.02
N LEU A 330 -8.45 -4.31 -4.22
CA LEU A 330 -8.99 -5.67 -4.26
C LEU A 330 -8.93 -6.39 -2.90
N ILE A 331 -8.53 -5.68 -1.84
CA ILE A 331 -8.40 -6.23 -0.50
C ILE A 331 -9.70 -6.04 0.29
N GLU A 332 -10.03 -7.02 1.13
CA GLU A 332 -11.07 -6.86 2.15
C GLU A 332 -10.60 -5.91 3.25
N MET A 333 -11.51 -5.17 3.88
CA MET A 333 -11.16 -4.38 5.06
C MET A 333 -11.17 -5.23 6.35
N PRO A 334 -10.55 -4.76 7.45
CA PRO A 334 -10.64 -5.43 8.74
C PRO A 334 -12.08 -5.76 9.16
N ALA A 335 -12.32 -7.04 9.44
CA ALA A 335 -13.59 -7.57 9.91
C ALA A 335 -13.92 -7.06 11.33
N PRO A 336 -15.23 -6.95 11.67
CA PRO A 336 -15.66 -6.65 13.03
C PRO A 336 -15.20 -7.74 14.01
N ARG A 337 -15.09 -7.38 15.29
CA ARG A 337 -14.85 -8.35 16.37
C ARG A 337 -16.13 -8.92 16.97
N PHE A 338 -17.28 -8.29 16.71
CA PHE A 338 -18.58 -8.67 17.28
C PHE A 338 -19.66 -8.80 16.20
N GLY A 339 -20.81 -9.37 16.59
CA GLY A 339 -21.92 -9.60 15.66
C GLY A 339 -21.79 -10.86 14.81
N SER A 340 -22.64 -10.97 13.80
CA SER A 340 -22.73 -12.17 12.95
C SER A 340 -21.56 -12.33 11.99
N GLU A 341 -20.91 -11.22 11.61
CA GLU A 341 -19.76 -11.18 10.70
C GLU A 341 -18.42 -11.19 11.46
N ALA A 342 -18.46 -11.31 12.80
CA ALA A 342 -17.29 -11.26 13.68
C ALA A 342 -16.18 -12.22 13.25
N CYS A 343 -14.94 -11.74 13.31
CA CYS A 343 -13.73 -12.53 13.10
C CYS A 343 -13.78 -13.34 11.80
N GLY A 344 -14.16 -12.71 10.68
CA GLY A 344 -14.32 -13.40 9.40
C GLY A 344 -15.34 -14.55 9.42
N LYS A 345 -16.41 -14.41 10.22
CA LYS A 345 -17.45 -15.43 10.51
C LYS A 345 -16.97 -16.60 11.37
N ASN A 346 -15.83 -16.50 12.03
CA ASN A 346 -15.35 -17.50 12.98
C ASN A 346 -16.08 -17.37 14.33
N LYS A 347 -17.16 -18.14 14.49
CA LYS A 347 -18.01 -18.11 15.70
C LYS A 347 -17.31 -18.53 16.99
N VAL A 348 -16.22 -19.28 16.90
CA VAL A 348 -15.44 -19.69 18.08
C VAL A 348 -14.62 -18.50 18.56
N GLN A 349 -13.85 -17.90 17.66
CA GLN A 349 -13.05 -16.69 17.93
C GLN A 349 -13.91 -15.51 18.37
N ALA A 350 -15.09 -15.32 17.78
CA ALA A 350 -16.04 -14.27 18.17
C ALA A 350 -16.43 -14.33 19.66
N LYS A 351 -16.53 -15.55 20.24
CA LYS A 351 -16.83 -15.73 21.67
C LYS A 351 -15.68 -15.41 22.61
N LEU A 352 -14.46 -15.31 22.08
CA LEU A 352 -13.25 -14.98 22.84
C LEU A 352 -13.03 -13.46 22.93
N GLN A 353 -13.80 -12.67 22.20
CA GLN A 353 -13.58 -11.23 22.12
C GLN A 353 -14.01 -10.52 23.40
N GLY A 354 -13.14 -9.64 23.88
CA GLY A 354 -13.33 -8.86 25.11
C GLY A 354 -14.36 -7.73 24.95
N ALA A 355 -14.12 -6.59 25.59
CA ALA A 355 -15.06 -5.48 25.52
C ALA A 355 -15.15 -4.87 24.10
N PRO A 356 -16.36 -4.49 23.65
CA PRO A 356 -16.54 -3.69 22.45
C PRO A 356 -16.14 -2.22 22.67
N ILE A 357 -16.01 -1.49 21.57
CA ILE A 357 -15.87 -0.03 21.60
C ILE A 357 -17.11 0.58 22.25
N ARG A 358 -16.90 1.64 23.04
CA ARG A 358 -17.96 2.45 23.66
C ARG A 358 -17.75 3.92 23.33
N TYR A 359 -18.82 4.59 22.92
CA TYR A 359 -18.80 6.01 22.60
C TYR A 359 -19.15 6.88 23.82
N PRO A 360 -18.70 8.16 23.85
CA PRO A 360 -17.82 8.79 22.87
C PRO A 360 -16.36 8.31 23.00
N LEU A 361 -15.65 8.27 21.87
CA LEU A 361 -14.20 8.04 21.83
C LEU A 361 -13.46 9.32 22.18
N LEU A 362 -12.47 9.24 23.05
CA LEU A 362 -11.57 10.36 23.32
C LEU A 362 -10.29 10.17 22.49
N SER A 363 -9.97 11.15 21.66
CA SER A 363 -8.65 11.21 21.02
C SER A 363 -7.59 11.58 22.05
N PRO A 364 -6.64 10.71 22.42
CA PRO A 364 -5.62 11.09 23.40
C PRO A 364 -4.64 12.13 22.82
N TRP A 365 -4.57 12.28 21.48
CA TRP A 365 -3.72 13.27 20.82
C TRP A 365 -4.37 14.66 20.65
N SER A 366 -5.67 14.73 20.36
CA SER A 366 -6.35 16.01 20.09
C SER A 366 -7.28 16.47 21.21
N GLY A 367 -7.64 15.57 22.15
CA GLY A 367 -8.69 15.80 23.13
C GLY A 367 -10.11 15.83 22.55
N SER A 368 -10.27 15.62 21.24
CA SER A 368 -11.57 15.62 20.57
C SER A 368 -12.38 14.38 20.95
N LEU A 369 -13.70 14.56 21.11
CA LEU A 369 -14.64 13.47 21.27
C LEU A 369 -15.24 13.07 19.92
N PHE A 370 -15.24 11.78 19.62
CA PHE A 370 -15.91 11.21 18.44
C PHE A 370 -17.10 10.37 18.89
N ASN A 371 -18.27 10.65 18.32
CA ASN A 371 -19.44 9.78 18.42
C ASN A 371 -19.45 8.80 17.23
N GLU A 372 -20.43 7.91 17.18
CA GLU A 372 -20.64 6.99 16.07
C GLU A 372 -20.59 7.70 14.72
N GLN A 373 -19.82 7.14 13.79
CA GLN A 373 -19.74 7.68 12.44
C GLN A 373 -21.09 7.59 11.74
N LYS A 374 -21.55 8.71 11.17
CA LYS A 374 -22.78 8.80 10.39
C LYS A 374 -22.50 9.35 9.00
N THR A 375 -22.98 8.64 7.97
CA THR A 375 -22.96 9.12 6.58
C THR A 375 -24.35 9.02 5.98
N GLY A 376 -24.92 10.16 5.55
CA GLY A 376 -26.33 10.23 5.18
C GLY A 376 -27.21 9.79 6.35
N ASP A 377 -28.11 8.84 6.10
CA ASP A 377 -29.01 8.28 7.13
C ASP A 377 -28.44 7.04 7.83
N ARG A 378 -27.27 6.53 7.42
CA ARG A 378 -26.65 5.34 8.03
C ARG A 378 -25.71 5.75 9.16
N ILE A 379 -25.94 5.17 10.33
CA ILE A 379 -24.96 5.10 11.43
C ILE A 379 -24.16 3.82 11.24
N PHE A 380 -22.83 3.92 11.33
CA PHE A 380 -21.92 2.79 11.23
C PHE A 380 -21.51 2.37 12.64
N ASP A 381 -21.76 1.11 12.99
CA ASP A 381 -21.31 0.52 14.25
C ASP A 381 -20.07 -0.31 13.97
N TYR A 382 -18.88 0.24 14.25
CA TYR A 382 -17.62 -0.46 14.02
C TYR A 382 -17.58 -1.85 14.67
N ASN A 383 -18.26 -2.06 15.82
CA ASN A 383 -18.26 -3.37 16.48
C ASN A 383 -18.91 -4.45 15.60
N LEU A 384 -19.88 -4.07 14.76
CA LEU A 384 -20.68 -4.97 13.93
C LEU A 384 -20.36 -4.87 12.44
N ASP A 385 -19.95 -3.70 11.97
CA ASP A 385 -19.62 -3.40 10.56
C ASP A 385 -18.14 -3.65 10.25
N GLY A 386 -17.24 -3.45 11.23
CA GLY A 386 -15.79 -3.44 11.01
C GLY A 386 -15.31 -2.15 10.35
N PHE A 387 -14.11 -2.16 9.76
CA PHE A 387 -13.49 -0.95 9.19
C PHE A 387 -13.93 -0.69 7.75
N THR A 388 -15.21 -0.39 7.53
CA THR A 388 -15.78 -0.35 6.16
C THR A 388 -15.42 0.90 5.34
N GLN A 389 -15.00 1.99 5.98
CA GLN A 389 -14.73 3.27 5.31
C GLN A 389 -13.81 4.16 6.15
N ILE A 390 -13.12 5.09 5.50
CA ILE A 390 -12.04 5.89 6.11
C ILE A 390 -12.47 6.73 7.31
N GLY A 391 -13.74 7.13 7.39
CA GLY A 391 -14.30 7.87 8.51
C GLY A 391 -14.36 7.07 9.82
N LEU A 392 -14.16 5.76 9.79
CA LEU A 392 -14.10 4.88 10.98
C LEU A 392 -12.68 4.75 11.56
N LEU A 393 -11.73 5.60 11.13
CA LEU A 393 -10.34 5.51 11.57
C LEU A 393 -10.20 5.74 13.08
N PRO A 394 -10.94 6.66 13.73
CA PRO A 394 -10.93 6.78 15.18
C PRO A 394 -11.32 5.47 15.90
N GLU A 395 -12.36 4.79 15.41
CA GLU A 395 -12.83 3.51 15.93
C GLU A 395 -11.79 2.41 15.74
N PHE A 396 -11.14 2.35 14.56
CA PHE A 396 -10.06 1.40 14.31
C PHE A 396 -8.89 1.58 15.29
N ILE A 397 -8.45 2.83 15.53
CA ILE A 397 -7.41 3.12 16.53
C ILE A 397 -7.86 2.74 17.94
N GLN A 398 -9.11 3.07 18.31
CA GLN A 398 -9.65 2.66 19.60
C GLN A 398 -9.69 1.14 19.76
N ASP A 399 -10.00 0.42 18.68
CA ASP A 399 -10.03 -1.04 18.71
C ASP A 399 -8.64 -1.64 18.90
N LEU A 400 -7.60 -1.03 18.32
CA LEU A 400 -6.22 -1.42 18.56
C LEU A 400 -5.84 -1.29 20.05
N GLU A 401 -6.30 -0.24 20.73
CA GLU A 401 -6.13 -0.11 22.18
C GLU A 401 -6.88 -1.21 22.94
N ASN A 402 -8.14 -1.48 22.57
CA ASN A 402 -8.97 -2.51 23.19
C ASN A 402 -8.37 -3.92 23.06
N VAL A 403 -7.59 -4.18 22.01
CA VAL A 403 -6.91 -5.47 21.80
C VAL A 403 -5.49 -5.51 22.38
N GLY A 404 -5.03 -4.44 23.02
CA GLY A 404 -3.82 -4.44 23.86
C GLY A 404 -2.66 -3.57 23.37
N LEU A 405 -2.85 -2.68 22.40
CA LEU A 405 -1.84 -1.67 22.07
C LEU A 405 -1.89 -0.53 23.07
N SER A 406 -0.74 -0.16 23.61
CA SER A 406 -0.58 1.03 24.45
C SER A 406 -0.44 2.30 23.60
N GLU A 407 -0.56 3.46 24.25
CA GLU A 407 -0.26 4.75 23.62
C GLU A 407 1.16 4.78 23.02
N ASN A 408 2.13 4.18 23.70
CA ASN A 408 3.50 4.05 23.19
C ASN A 408 3.58 3.20 21.92
N ASP A 409 2.80 2.11 21.85
CA ASP A 409 2.71 1.28 20.66
C ASP A 409 2.12 2.06 19.49
N LEU A 410 1.06 2.84 19.72
CA LEU A 410 0.36 3.59 18.69
C LEU A 410 1.06 4.88 18.27
N SER A 411 1.91 5.46 19.13
CA SER A 411 2.61 6.71 18.85
C SER A 411 3.32 6.81 17.49
N PRO A 412 3.93 5.73 16.91
CA PRO A 412 4.52 5.77 15.56
C PRO A 412 3.50 6.07 14.45
N ILE A 413 2.24 5.63 14.58
CA ILE A 413 1.21 5.89 13.56
C ILE A 413 0.91 7.38 13.48
N PHE A 414 0.91 8.09 14.61
CA PHE A 414 0.69 9.53 14.66
C PHE A 414 1.92 10.36 14.27
N ARG A 415 3.11 9.74 14.21
CA ARG A 415 4.32 10.35 13.64
C ARG A 415 4.44 10.13 12.13
N SER A 416 3.65 9.24 11.54
CA SER A 416 3.78 8.82 10.14
C SER A 416 3.68 9.97 9.12
N ALA A 417 2.74 10.92 9.29
CA ALA A 417 2.64 12.06 8.37
C ALA A 417 3.88 12.96 8.40
N GLU A 418 4.48 13.16 9.57
CA GLU A 418 5.73 13.92 9.68
C GLU A 418 6.90 13.14 9.07
N ALA A 419 6.98 11.84 9.32
CA ALA A 419 8.01 11.00 8.72
C ALA A 419 7.93 10.96 7.19
N TYR A 420 6.71 10.93 6.62
CA TYR A 420 6.53 11.03 5.17
C TYR A 420 7.06 12.36 4.63
N ILE A 421 6.77 13.47 5.31
CA ILE A 421 7.27 14.80 4.90
C ILE A 421 8.80 14.85 5.01
N GLN A 422 9.40 14.34 6.09
CA GLN A 422 10.86 14.30 6.27
C GLN A 422 11.56 13.40 5.25
N MET A 423 10.95 12.25 4.94
CA MET A 423 11.37 11.37 3.84
C MET A 423 11.36 12.14 2.52
N TRP A 424 10.30 12.89 2.24
CA TRP A 424 10.18 13.68 1.03
C TRP A 424 11.19 14.85 1.02
N GLU A 425 11.41 15.56 2.12
CA GLU A 425 12.46 16.60 2.25
C GLU A 425 13.87 16.06 2.03
N LYS A 426 14.14 14.80 2.45
CA LYS A 426 15.42 14.16 2.16
C LYS A 426 15.67 14.07 0.65
N THR A 427 14.65 13.82 -0.17
CA THR A 427 14.81 13.79 -1.64
C THR A 427 15.28 15.14 -2.19
N PHE A 428 14.70 16.25 -1.73
CA PHE A 428 15.10 17.61 -2.14
C PHE A 428 16.54 17.94 -1.71
N ARG A 429 16.91 17.63 -0.47
CA ARG A 429 18.28 17.85 0.04
C ARG A 429 19.34 17.09 -0.74
N LEU A 430 19.01 15.92 -1.28
CA LEU A 430 19.94 15.13 -2.11
C LEU A 430 20.16 15.77 -3.48
N SER A 431 19.12 16.38 -4.06
CA SER A 431 19.23 17.10 -5.33
C SER A 431 20.04 18.40 -5.19
N GLU A 432 19.82 19.17 -4.13
CA GLU A 432 20.60 20.40 -3.85
C GLU A 432 22.10 20.14 -3.70
N ARG A 433 22.48 18.97 -3.17
CA ARG A 433 23.90 18.56 -3.04
C ARG A 433 24.56 18.14 -4.34
N LYS A 434 23.79 17.81 -5.38
CA LYS A 434 24.34 17.48 -6.71
C LYS A 434 24.64 18.73 -7.55
N ASP A 435 23.97 19.84 -7.24
CA ASP A 435 24.14 21.12 -7.92
C ASP A 435 25.24 22.01 -7.29
N GLN A 436 25.82 21.56 -6.17
CA GLN A 436 27.01 22.13 -5.53
C GLN A 436 28.25 21.31 -5.88
#